data_AF-A0A356IP38-F1
#
_entry.id   AF-A0A356IP38-F1
#
_cell.length_a   1.000
_cell.length_b   1.000
_cell.length_c   1.000
_cell.angle_alpha   90.00
_cell.angle_beta   90.00
_cell.angle_gamma   90.00
#
_symmetry.space_group_name_H-M   'P 1'
#
loop_
_entity.id
_entity.type
_entity.pdbx_description
1 polymer ?
#
loop_
_entity_poly.entity_id
_entity_poly.type
_entity_poly.pdbx_seq_one_letter_code
_entity_poly.pdbx_strand_id
1 'polypeptide(L)' 'LDRIALNITLLSYENQLEFGLTACRRTLPSMQRLLDFIENGIHELEVAADIQGK' A
#
# COMPACT_ATOMS: atom_id res chain seq x y z
N LEU A 1 -7.08 -20.34 9.12
CA LEU A 1 -6.67 -18.95 8.77
C LEU A 1 -5.17 -18.75 9.01
N ASP A 2 -4.38 -19.83 9.07
CA ASP A 2 -3.03 -19.82 9.66
C ASP A 2 -1.90 -19.78 8.62
N ARG A 3 -2.19 -19.35 7.39
CA ARG A 3 -1.22 -19.28 6.28
C ARG A 3 -1.21 -17.94 5.53
N ILE A 4 -1.92 -16.93 6.02
CA ILE A 4 -1.90 -15.61 5.41
C ILE A 4 -0.96 -14.73 6.23
N ALA A 5 0.23 -14.45 5.67
CA ALA A 5 1.22 -13.60 6.32
C ALA A 5 0.85 -12.11 6.24
N LEU A 6 0.24 -11.70 5.12
CA LEU A 6 -0.15 -10.34 4.79
C LEU A 6 -1.55 -10.35 4.15
N ASN A 7 -2.39 -9.43 4.59
CA ASN A 7 -3.63 -9.04 3.95
C ASN A 7 -3.52 -7.55 3.59
N ILE A 8 -3.91 -7.20 2.37
CA ILE A 8 -3.95 -5.83 1.86
C ILE A 8 -5.42 -5.53 1.55
N THR A 9 -5.96 -4.54 2.24
CA THR A 9 -7.33 -4.03 2.05
C THR A 9 -7.24 -2.65 1.41
N LEU A 10 -8.00 -2.41 0.36
CA LEU A 10 -8.13 -1.09 -0.25
C LEU A 10 -9.55 -0.57 -0.01
N LEU A 11 -9.64 0.69 0.39
CA LEU A 11 -10.90 1.42 0.47
C LEU A 11 -10.79 2.64 -0.45
N SER A 12 -11.82 2.86 -1.24
CA SER A 12 -11.94 4.05 -2.07
C SER A 12 -13.14 4.84 -1.59
N TYR A 13 -12.92 6.12 -1.30
CA TYR A 13 -13.96 7.04 -0.88
C TYR A 13 -13.71 8.41 -1.51
N GLU A 14 -14.69 8.91 -2.27
CA GLU A 14 -14.55 10.14 -3.06
C GLU A 14 -13.27 10.11 -3.91
N ASN A 15 -12.42 11.14 -3.80
CA ASN A 15 -11.15 11.26 -4.51
C ASN A 15 -9.96 10.73 -3.70
N GLN A 16 -10.20 9.88 -2.69
CA GLN A 16 -9.17 9.32 -1.84
C GLN A 16 -9.16 7.79 -1.93
N LEU A 17 -7.95 7.23 -1.89
CA LEU A 17 -7.71 5.80 -1.84
C LEU A 17 -6.88 5.49 -0.58
N GLU A 18 -7.41 4.64 0.28
CA GLU A 18 -6.79 4.26 1.55
C GLU A 18 -6.27 2.82 1.48
N PHE A 19 -5.03 2.62 1.93
CA PHE A 19 -4.37 1.32 1.98
C PHE A 19 -4.30 0.80 3.42
N GLY A 20 -5.05 -0.26 3.70
CA GLY A 20 -5.00 -1.00 4.95
C GLY A 20 -4.11 -2.23 4.83
N LEU A 21 -2.98 -2.25 5.53
CA LEU A 21 -2.12 -3.44 5.61
C LEU A 21 -2.33 -4.14 6.95
N THR A 22 -2.60 -5.44 6.93
CA THR A 22 -2.69 -6.28 8.14
C THR A 22 -1.80 -7.50 7.98
N ALA A 23 -0.85 -7.70 8.90
CA ALA A 23 0.12 -8.78 8.78
C ALA A 23 0.53 -9.36 10.13
N CYS A 24 1.05 -10.59 10.11
CA CYS A 24 1.70 -11.17 11.28
C CYS A 24 3.11 -10.59 11.45
N ARG A 25 3.33 -9.76 12.48
CA ARG A 25 4.61 -9.09 12.78
C ARG A 25 5.81 -10.04 12.85
N ARG A 26 5.61 -11.28 13.31
CA ARG A 26 6.68 -12.29 13.40
C ARG A 26 7.15 -12.76 12.02
N THR A 27 6.20 -12.92 11.09
CA THR A 27 6.46 -13.41 9.73
C THR A 27 6.94 -12.28 8.82
N LEU A 28 6.45 -11.06 9.04
CA LEU A 28 6.82 -9.85 8.30
C LEU A 28 7.36 -8.79 9.26
N PRO A 29 8.63 -8.92 9.69
CA PRO A 29 9.29 -7.86 10.45
C PRO A 29 9.40 -6.60 9.58
N SER A 30 9.29 -5.43 10.22
CA SER A 30 9.40 -4.13 9.55
C SER A 30 8.37 -3.86 8.45
N MET A 31 7.17 -4.43 8.58
CA MET A 31 6.06 -4.31 7.64
C MET A 31 5.68 -2.86 7.27
N GLN A 32 5.92 -1.88 8.16
CA GLN A 32 5.71 -0.46 7.86
C GLN A 32 6.45 0.04 6.61
N ARG A 33 7.58 -0.58 6.23
CA ARG A 33 8.32 -0.23 5.01
C ARG A 33 7.51 -0.48 3.73
N LEU A 34 6.50 -1.37 3.78
CA LEU A 34 5.60 -1.57 2.65
C LEU A 34 4.81 -0.31 2.31
N LEU A 35 4.53 0.56 3.30
CA LEU A 35 3.88 1.85 3.02
C LEU A 35 4.80 2.73 2.15
N ASP A 36 6.09 2.80 2.46
CA ASP A 36 7.06 3.55 1.66
C ASP A 36 7.15 3.02 0.22
N PHE A 37 7.12 1.69 0.04
CA PHE A 37 7.14 1.08 -1.28
C PHE A 37 5.85 1.32 -2.07
N ILE A 38 4.69 1.32 -1.41
CA ILE A 38 3.41 1.63 -2.04
C ILE A 38 3.39 3.08 -2.49
N GLU A 39 3.81 4.01 -1.62
CA GLU A 39 3.90 5.44 -1.95
C GLU A 39 4.80 5.67 -3.17
N ASN A 40 6.02 5.11 -3.15
CA ASN A 40 6.95 5.24 -4.27
C ASN A 40 6.38 4.63 -5.56
N GLY A 41 5.74 3.46 -5.48
CA GLY A 41 5.14 2.81 -6.63
C GLY A 41 3.97 3.60 -7.23
N ILE A 42 3.14 4.24 -6.39
CA ILE A 42 2.08 5.14 -6.85
C ILE A 42 2.70 6.36 -7.52
N HIS A 43 3.71 6.98 -6.91
CA HIS A 43 4.40 8.12 -7.48
C HIS A 43 5.03 7.80 -8.85
N GLU A 44 5.69 6.65 -8.99
CA GLU A 44 6.24 6.19 -10.27
C GLU A 44 5.15 6.04 -11.34
N LEU A 45 3.97 5.51 -10.97
CA LEU A 45 2.83 5.38 -11.87
C LEU A 45 2.24 6.75 -12.26
N GLU A 46 2.12 7.68 -11.31
CA GLU A 46 1.68 9.05 -11.56
C GLU A 46 2.61 9.79 -12.53
N VAL A 47 3.93 9.67 -12.34
CA VAL A 47 4.93 10.22 -13.26
C VAL A 47 4.79 9.59 -14.64
N ALA A 48 4.69 8.27 -14.73
CA ALA A 48 4.60 7.55 -16.00
C ALA A 48 3.30 7.86 -16.76
N ALA A 49 2.21 8.14 -16.04
CA ALA A 49 0.92 8.51 -16.60
C ALA A 49 0.79 10.01 -16.91
N ASP A 50 1.79 10.83 -16.56
CA ASP A 50 1.73 12.30 -16.60
C ASP A 50 0.57 12.88 -15.76
N ILE A 51 0.24 12.19 -14.67
CA ILE A 51 -0.78 12.57 -13.69
C ILE A 51 -0.05 12.94 -12.40
N GLN A 52 0.79 13.98 -12.44
CA GLN A 52 1.31 14.54 -11.19
C GLN A 52 0.26 15.48 -10.61
N GLY A 53 -0.14 15.20 -9.36
CA GLY A 53 -1.13 16.00 -8.63
C GLY A 53 -0.87 17.50 -8.79
N LYS A 54 -1.87 18.20 -9.34
CA LYS A 54 -1.95 19.66 -9.30
C LYS A 54 -2.23 20.15 -7.88
#